data_AF-K7X8E7-F1
#
_entry.id   AF-K7X8E7-F1
#
_cell.length_a   1.000
_cell.length_b   1.000
_cell.length_c   1.000
_cell.angle_alpha   90.00
_cell.angle_beta   90.00
_cell.angle_gamma   90.00
#
_symmetry.space_group_name_H-M   'P 1'
#
loop_
_entity.id
_entity.type
_entity.pdbx_description
1 polymer ?
#
loop_
_entity_poly.entity_id
_entity_poly.type
_entity_poly.pdbx_seq_one_letter_code
_entity_poly.pdbx_strand_id
1 'polypeptide(L)' 'RRKGFGKMLLSAVAAQAAKMGYGRVEWVVLDWNVNAIKFYEEMGAQIMQEWRVCRLTGDALQAFANINI' A
#
# COMPACT_ATOMS: atom_id res chain seq x y z
N ARG A 1 -18.40 7.16 -7.78
CA ARG A 1 -17.63 7.28 -6.51
C ARG A 1 -18.60 7.45 -5.33
N ARG A 2 -18.17 7.29 -4.06
CA ARG A 2 -19.00 7.43 -2.82
C ARG A 2 -20.15 6.43 -2.59
N LYS A 3 -20.17 5.29 -3.28
CA LYS A 3 -21.15 4.20 -3.04
C LYS A 3 -20.69 3.16 -1.99
N GLY A 4 -19.69 3.51 -1.16
CA GLY A 4 -19.13 2.57 -0.18
C GLY A 4 -18.20 1.48 -0.75
N PHE A 5 -18.10 1.29 -2.07
CA PHE A 5 -17.32 0.20 -2.66
C PHE A 5 -15.84 0.16 -2.25
N GLY A 6 -15.18 1.32 -2.06
CA GLY A 6 -13.79 1.35 -1.58
C GLY A 6 -13.65 0.76 -0.15
N LYS A 7 -14.60 1.10 0.73
CA LYS A 7 -14.67 0.54 2.08
C LYS A 7 -14.98 -0.95 2.04
N MET A 8 -15.95 -1.37 1.22
CA MET A 8 -16.29 -2.80 1.07
C MET A 8 -15.08 -3.63 0.62
N LEU A 9 -14.34 -3.15 -0.39
CA LEU A 9 -13.16 -3.84 -0.90
C LEU A 9 -12.08 -3.99 0.18
N LEU A 10 -11.68 -2.90 0.83
CA LEU A 10 -10.62 -2.95 1.84
C LEU A 10 -11.03 -3.71 3.10
N SER A 11 -12.29 -3.58 3.54
CA SER A 11 -12.80 -4.37 4.66
C SER A 11 -12.82 -5.87 4.34
N ALA A 12 -13.14 -6.27 3.11
CA ALA A 12 -13.08 -7.68 2.71
C ALA A 12 -11.64 -8.23 2.73
N VAL A 13 -10.67 -7.45 2.25
CA VAL A 13 -9.24 -7.83 2.30
C VAL A 13 -8.75 -7.95 3.75
N ALA A 14 -9.05 -6.96 4.59
CA ALA A 14 -8.66 -6.97 6.01
C ALA A 14 -9.29 -8.15 6.77
N ALA A 15 -10.57 -8.43 6.53
CA ALA A 15 -11.27 -9.57 7.13
C ALA A 15 -10.64 -10.91 6.73
N GLN A 16 -10.27 -11.05 5.45
CA GLN A 16 -9.61 -12.27 4.98
C GLN A 16 -8.21 -12.43 5.58
N ALA A 17 -7.40 -11.37 5.64
CA ALA A 17 -6.08 -11.40 6.26
C ALA A 17 -6.16 -11.80 7.74
N ALA A 18 -7.11 -11.22 8.49
CA ALA A 18 -7.35 -11.57 9.88
C ALA A 18 -7.78 -13.04 10.04
N LYS A 19 -8.70 -13.53 9.19
CA LYS A 19 -9.14 -14.94 9.19
C LYS A 19 -7.97 -15.91 8.95
N MET A 20 -6.99 -15.51 8.14
CA MET A 20 -5.81 -16.31 7.83
C MET A 20 -4.69 -16.20 8.89
N GLY A 21 -4.89 -15.39 9.94
CA GLY A 21 -3.87 -15.18 10.98
C GLY A 21 -2.70 -14.30 10.53
N TYR A 22 -2.88 -13.48 9.48
CA TYR A 22 -1.84 -12.55 9.03
C TYR A 22 -1.78 -11.31 9.92
N GLY A 23 -0.57 -10.83 10.18
CA GLY A 23 -0.34 -9.73 11.12
C GLY A 23 -0.67 -8.33 10.57
N ARG A 24 -0.77 -8.14 9.25
CA ARG A 24 -1.02 -6.83 8.64
C ARG A 24 -1.48 -6.90 7.19
N VAL A 25 -2.06 -5.79 6.72
CA VAL A 25 -2.27 -5.48 5.30
C VAL A 25 -1.54 -4.16 5.03
N GLU A 26 -0.74 -4.11 3.95
CA GLU A 26 0.03 -2.92 3.57
C GLU A 26 -0.29 -2.51 2.13
N TRP A 27 -0.36 -1.20 1.89
CA TRP A 27 -0.54 -0.62 0.56
C TRP A 27 0.09 0.77 0.51
N VAL A 28 0.26 1.30 -0.71
CA VAL A 28 0.85 2.63 -0.94
C VAL A 28 -0.24 3.66 -1.23
N VAL A 29 -0.04 4.87 -0.76
CA VAL A 29 -0.82 6.06 -1.10
C VAL A 29 0.12 7.18 -1.46
N LEU A 30 -0.26 8.00 -2.44
CA LEU A 30 0.49 9.20 -2.79
C LEU A 30 0.24 10.28 -1.71
N ASP A 31 1.29 10.96 -1.29
CA ASP A 31 1.31 11.97 -0.22
C ASP A 31 0.30 13.11 -0.45
N TRP A 32 0.07 13.49 -1.69
CA TRP A 32 -0.86 14.55 -2.06
C TRP A 32 -2.34 14.11 -2.01
N ASN A 33 -2.63 12.81 -1.87
CA ASN A 33 -4.01 12.31 -1.91
C ASN A 33 -4.67 12.37 -0.52
N VAL A 34 -4.85 13.59 -0.02
CA VAL A 34 -5.41 13.90 1.31
C VAL A 34 -6.74 13.17 1.56
N ASN A 35 -7.59 13.05 0.54
CA ASN A 35 -8.87 12.37 0.65
C ASN A 35 -8.72 10.85 0.89
N ALA A 36 -7.75 10.21 0.24
CA ALA A 36 -7.47 8.80 0.45
C ALA A 36 -6.78 8.57 1.80
N ILE A 37 -5.81 9.43 2.15
CA ILE A 37 -5.11 9.39 3.44
C ILE A 37 -6.13 9.43 4.59
N LYS A 38 -7.00 10.44 4.60
CA LYS A 38 -8.04 10.58 5.62
C LYS A 38 -8.96 9.35 5.68
N PHE A 39 -9.34 8.81 4.54
CA PHE A 39 -10.17 7.61 4.48
C PHE A 39 -9.46 6.37 5.08
N TYR A 40 -8.15 6.22 4.87
CA TYR A 40 -7.38 5.12 5.46
C TYR A 40 -7.15 5.32 6.96
N GLU A 41 -6.90 6.55 7.42
CA GLU A 41 -6.80 6.89 8.85
C GLU A 41 -8.12 6.62 9.58
N GLU A 42 -9.27 7.00 9.00
CA GLU A 42 -10.60 6.69 9.54
C GLU A 42 -10.89 5.18 9.61
N MET A 43 -10.20 4.37 8.80
CA MET A 43 -10.26 2.91 8.84
C MET A 43 -9.35 2.31 9.94
N GLY A 44 -8.46 3.12 10.55
CA GLY A 44 -7.48 2.69 11.55
C GLY A 44 -6.10 2.35 10.98
N ALA A 45 -5.84 2.65 9.70
CA ALA A 45 -4.51 2.46 9.13
C ALA A 45 -3.54 3.55 9.63
N GLN A 46 -2.29 3.17 9.91
CA GLN A 46 -1.22 4.12 10.21
C GLN A 46 -0.48 4.49 8.93
N ILE A 47 -0.20 5.79 8.75
CA ILE A 47 0.54 6.29 7.58
C ILE A 47 2.03 6.35 7.90
N MET A 48 2.82 5.57 7.17
CA MET A 48 4.28 5.52 7.33
C MET A 48 4.97 6.65 6.54
N GLN A 49 4.88 7.90 7.02
CA GLN A 49 5.33 9.09 6.27
C GLN A 49 6.84 9.12 5.96
N GLU A 50 7.65 8.54 6.84
CA GLU A 50 9.11 8.50 6.67
C GLU A 50 9.56 7.41 5.69
N TRP A 51 8.69 6.43 5.41
CA TRP A 51 9.03 5.33 4.54
C TRP A 51 9.00 5.77 3.08
N ARG A 52 10.04 5.38 2.33
CA ARG A 52 10.15 5.64 0.90
C ARG A 52 9.97 4.34 0.14
N VAL A 53 9.12 4.39 -0.89
CA VAL A 53 8.98 3.26 -1.82
C VAL A 53 10.14 3.34 -2.82
N CYS A 54 11.09 2.43 -2.71
CA CYS A 54 12.15 2.27 -3.71
C CYS A 54 11.68 1.36 -4.85
N ARG A 55 12.01 1.72 -6.09
CA ARG A 55 11.68 0.92 -7.27
C ARG A 55 12.85 0.90 -8.24
N LEU A 56 13.33 -0.30 -8.55
CA LEU A 56 14.29 -0.56 -9.62
C LEU A 56 13.58 -1.37 -10.71
N THR A 57 13.44 -0.81 -11.90
CA THR A 57 12.66 -1.41 -13.00
C THR A 57 13.27 -1.07 -14.36
N GLY A 58 12.89 -1.83 -15.39
CA GLY A 58 13.31 -1.59 -16.77
C GLY A 58 14.81 -1.74 -16.97
N ASP A 59 15.39 -0.93 -17.84
CA ASP A 59 16.80 -1.02 -18.22
C ASP A 59 17.74 -0.85 -17.03
N ALA A 60 17.39 0.01 -16.05
CA ALA A 60 18.17 0.19 -14.83
C ALA A 60 18.28 -1.11 -14.01
N LEU A 61 17.21 -1.92 -13.96
CA LEU A 61 17.23 -3.23 -13.30
C LEU A 61 18.14 -4.21 -14.06
N GLN A 62 18.04 -4.26 -15.39
CA GLN A 62 18.85 -5.14 -16.23
C GLN A 62 20.33 -4.79 -16.16
N ALA A 63 20.65 -3.49 -16.11
CA ALA A 63 22.02 -3.02 -15.94
C ALA A 63 22.58 -3.43 -14.57
N PHE A 64 21.83 -3.23 -13.49
CA PHE A 64 22.30 -3.54 -12.13
C PHE A 64 22.49 -5.05 -11.91
N ALA A 65 21.64 -5.90 -12.50
CA ALA A 65 21.77 -7.37 -12.40
C ALA A 65 23.07 -7.91 -13.01
N ASN A 66 23.69 -7.18 -13.94
CA ASN A 66 24.91 -7.58 -14.64
C ASN A 66 26.18 -6.88 -14.09
N ILE A 67 26.09 -6.18 -12.96
CA ILE A 67 27.28 -5.64 -12.28
C ILE A 67 28.05 -6.80 -11.65
N ASN A 68 29.27 -7.05 -12.12
CA ASN A 68 30.23 -7.89 -11.38
C ASN A 68 30.76 -7.09 -10.21
N ILE A 69 30.44 -7.55 -8.99
CA ILE A 69 30.95 -7.03 -7.72
C ILE A 69 32.24 -7.77 -7.36
#